data_AF-A0A412ZBX8-F1
#
_entry.id   AF-A0A412ZBX8-F1
#
_cell.length_a   1.000
_cell.length_b   1.000
_cell.length_c   1.000
_cell.angle_alpha   90.00
_cell.angle_beta   90.00
_cell.angle_gamma   90.00
#
_symmetry.space_group_name_H-M   'P 1'
#
loop_
_entity.id
_entity.type
_entity.pdbx_description
1 polymer ?
#
loop_
_entity_poly.entity_id
_entity_poly.type
_entity_poly.pdbx_seq_one_letter_code
_entity_poly.pdbx_strand_id
1 'polypeptide(L)'
;MLKSCKYCGRIHDSQYDCGRKPPPQKKMTYIDRFRSSRKWREKREQIRQRDRSLCQICIRNLYGTDRQYNYENLSVHHAIPIETDCDKRLDDDNLLTTCGIHHEMCESGQIPYEVVKKIIDEQEEGR
;
A
#
# COMPACT_ATOMS: atom_id res chain seq x y z
N MET A 1 7.56 -13.94 42.06
CA MET A 1 6.50 -13.86 43.09
C MET A 1 5.21 -14.36 42.47
N LEU A 2 4.60 -15.38 43.08
CA LEU A 2 3.38 -15.99 42.59
C LEU A 2 2.20 -15.03 42.79
N LYS A 3 1.37 -14.87 41.75
CA LYS A 3 0.16 -14.05 41.81
C LYS A 3 -0.95 -14.67 40.97
N SER A 4 -2.19 -14.32 41.30
CA SER A 4 -3.34 -14.73 40.49
C SER A 4 -3.28 -14.07 39.11
N CYS A 5 -3.39 -14.87 38.07
CA CYS A 5 -3.39 -14.41 36.68
C CYS A 5 -4.78 -13.99 36.23
N LYS A 6 -4.93 -12.73 35.81
CA LYS A 6 -6.19 -12.17 35.31
C LYS A 6 -6.70 -12.78 33.98
N TYR A 7 -5.88 -13.56 33.29
CA TYR A 7 -6.24 -14.15 31.99
C TYR A 7 -6.65 -15.62 32.08
N CYS A 8 -5.97 -16.42 32.91
CA CYS A 8 -6.24 -17.85 33.06
C CYS A 8 -6.84 -18.24 34.42
N GLY A 9 -6.89 -17.33 35.39
CA GLY A 9 -7.44 -17.55 36.73
C GLY A 9 -6.57 -18.38 37.68
N ARG A 10 -5.42 -18.91 37.22
CA ARG A 10 -4.51 -19.72 38.04
C ARG A 10 -3.43 -18.86 38.72
N ILE A 11 -2.81 -19.40 39.77
CA ILE A 11 -1.69 -18.77 40.46
C ILE A 11 -0.39 -19.27 39.84
N HIS A 12 0.39 -18.35 39.28
CA HIS A 12 1.71 -18.65 38.72
C HIS A 12 2.61 -17.42 38.81
N ASP A 13 3.88 -17.56 38.42
CA ASP A 13 4.79 -16.42 38.37
C ASP A 13 4.34 -15.42 37.30
N SER A 14 4.70 -14.15 37.51
CA SER A 14 4.36 -13.04 36.61
C SER A 14 4.96 -13.19 35.21
N GLN A 15 6.11 -13.85 35.11
CA GLN A 15 6.82 -14.06 33.83
C GLN A 15 6.36 -15.33 33.10
N TYR A 16 5.54 -16.18 33.75
CA TYR A 16 5.01 -17.38 33.12
C TYR A 16 3.94 -17.01 32.07
N ASP A 17 4.18 -17.43 30.83
CA ASP A 17 3.20 -17.29 29.75
C ASP A 17 2.14 -18.39 29.85
N CYS A 18 0.93 -17.99 30.25
CA CYS A 18 -0.22 -18.88 30.34
C CYS A 18 -0.97 -19.09 29.02
N GLY A 19 -0.52 -18.48 27.91
CA GLY A 19 -1.14 -18.57 26.59
C GLY A 19 -2.52 -17.91 26.44
N ARG A 20 -3.12 -17.43 27.54
CA ARG A 20 -4.43 -16.74 27.55
C ARG A 20 -4.33 -15.23 27.46
N LYS A 21 -3.12 -14.68 27.52
CA LYS A 21 -2.90 -13.25 27.36
C LYS A 21 -3.17 -12.90 25.89
N PRO A 22 -4.11 -11.99 25.60
CA PRO A 22 -4.33 -11.58 24.23
C PRO A 22 -3.06 -10.95 23.65
N PRO A 23 -2.78 -11.16 22.35
CA PRO A 23 -1.65 -10.50 21.70
C PRO A 23 -1.83 -8.98 21.80
N PRO A 24 -0.73 -8.21 21.89
CA PRO A 24 -0.81 -6.76 21.90
C PRO A 24 -1.50 -6.28 20.62
N GLN A 25 -2.46 -5.36 20.77
CA GLN A 25 -3.08 -4.72 19.61
C GLN A 25 -2.04 -3.90 18.85
N LYS A 26 -1.96 -4.08 17.52
CA LYS A 26 -1.08 -3.28 16.67
C LYS A 26 -1.49 -1.80 16.81
N LYS A 27 -0.53 -0.96 17.20
CA LYS A 27 -0.76 0.49 17.26
C LYS A 27 -0.94 1.03 15.84
N MET A 28 -1.99 1.81 15.63
CA MET A 28 -2.26 2.44 14.34
C MET A 28 -1.20 3.50 14.03
N THR A 29 -0.53 3.36 12.88
CA THR A 29 0.53 4.27 12.46
C THR A 29 -0.03 5.55 11.84
N TYR A 30 0.82 6.54 11.57
CA TYR A 30 0.44 7.69 10.75
C TYR A 30 0.00 7.26 9.35
N ILE A 31 0.72 6.31 8.74
CA ILE A 31 0.45 5.82 7.38
C ILE A 31 -0.89 5.08 7.32
N ASP A 32 -1.22 4.27 8.33
CA ASP A 32 -2.54 3.63 8.44
C ASP A 32 -3.67 4.66 8.51
N ARG A 33 -3.46 5.76 9.26
CA ARG A 33 -4.41 6.88 9.34
C ARG A 33 -4.52 7.62 8.00
N PHE A 34 -3.41 7.82 7.29
CA PHE A 34 -3.41 8.45 5.99
C PHE A 34 -4.16 7.61 4.95
N ARG A 35 -3.86 6.31 4.87
CA ARG A 35 -4.50 5.37 3.93
C ARG A 35 -6.01 5.19 4.19
N SER A 36 -6.48 5.44 5.41
CA SER A 36 -7.92 5.49 5.74
C SER A 36 -8.56 6.88 5.61
N SER A 37 -7.77 7.92 5.32
CA SER A 37 -8.25 9.30 5.25
C SER A 37 -9.13 9.56 4.02
N ARG A 38 -10.07 10.50 4.16
CA ARG A 38 -10.88 10.98 3.04
C ARG A 38 -10.04 11.56 1.90
N LYS A 39 -8.98 12.32 2.25
CA LYS A 39 -8.07 12.94 1.27
C LYS A 39 -7.41 11.90 0.37
N TRP A 40 -6.91 10.81 0.95
CA TRP A 40 -6.35 9.72 0.16
C TRP A 40 -7.41 9.03 -0.71
N ARG A 41 -8.61 8.82 -0.16
CA ARG A 41 -9.73 8.23 -0.92
C ARG A 41 -10.16 9.10 -2.11
N GLU A 42 -10.13 10.42 -1.99
CA GLU A 42 -10.42 11.32 -3.10
C GLU A 42 -9.28 11.31 -4.13
N LYS A 43 -8.03 11.41 -3.67
CA LYS A 43 -6.85 11.39 -4.54
C LYS A 43 -6.73 10.09 -5.34
N ARG A 44 -6.90 8.92 -4.70
CA ARG A 44 -6.83 7.63 -5.41
C ARG A 44 -7.87 7.50 -6.52
N GLU A 45 -9.06 8.06 -6.34
CA GLU A 45 -10.11 8.03 -7.38
C GLU A 45 -9.78 9.00 -8.52
N GLN A 46 -9.19 10.16 -8.22
CA GLN A 46 -8.66 11.08 -9.24
C GLN A 46 -7.58 10.40 -10.11
N ILE A 47 -6.62 9.72 -9.48
CA ILE A 47 -5.55 9.01 -10.19
C ILE A 47 -6.10 7.85 -11.02
N ARG A 48 -7.05 7.08 -10.47
CA ARG A 48 -7.74 6.03 -11.24
C ARG A 48 -8.47 6.60 -12.45
N GLN A 49 -9.14 7.73 -12.31
CA GLN A 49 -9.83 8.39 -13.42
C GLN A 49 -8.85 8.87 -14.49
N ARG A 50 -7.73 9.50 -14.10
CA ARG A 50 -6.63 9.86 -15.02
C ARG A 50 -6.15 8.64 -15.80
N ASP A 51 -5.93 7.53 -15.09
CA ASP A 51 -5.44 6.27 -15.63
C ASP A 51 -6.55 5.41 -16.28
N ARG A 52 -7.74 6.00 -16.50
CA ARG A 52 -8.91 5.36 -17.14
C ARG A 52 -9.31 4.03 -16.49
N SER A 53 -9.08 3.89 -15.18
CA SER A 53 -9.31 2.68 -14.40
C SER A 53 -8.63 1.44 -15.01
N LEU A 54 -7.42 1.62 -15.53
CA LEU A 54 -6.59 0.55 -16.08
C LEU A 54 -5.23 0.52 -15.40
N CYS A 55 -4.68 -0.67 -15.23
CA CYS A 55 -3.27 -0.84 -14.85
C CYS A 55 -2.37 -0.25 -15.94
N GLN A 56 -1.57 0.74 -15.56
CA GLN A 56 -0.72 1.48 -16.50
C GLN A 56 0.48 0.69 -17.00
N ILE A 57 0.82 -0.41 -16.32
CA ILE A 57 1.87 -1.35 -16.76
C ILE A 57 1.25 -2.38 -17.72
N CYS A 58 0.05 -2.90 -17.43
CA CYS A 58 -0.68 -3.80 -18.32
C CYS A 58 -0.98 -3.17 -19.67
N ILE A 59 -1.50 -1.93 -19.70
CA ILE A 59 -1.90 -1.28 -20.96
C ILE A 59 -0.72 -1.10 -21.92
N ARG A 60 0.49 -1.03 -21.37
CA ARG A 60 1.78 -0.93 -22.07
C ARG A 60 2.40 -2.29 -22.40
N ASN A 61 1.76 -3.42 -22.06
CA ASN A 61 2.25 -4.79 -22.24
C ASN A 61 3.64 -5.05 -21.62
N LEU A 62 3.92 -4.47 -20.45
CA LEU A 62 5.20 -4.63 -19.77
C LEU A 62 5.14 -5.69 -18.65
N TYR A 63 6.31 -6.22 -18.27
CA TYR A 63 6.51 -7.08 -17.08
C TYR A 63 5.48 -8.21 -16.94
N GLY A 64 5.42 -9.12 -17.92
CA GLY A 64 4.58 -10.32 -17.83
C GLY A 64 3.08 -10.03 -17.84
N THR A 65 2.65 -9.07 -18.66
CA THR A 65 1.23 -8.76 -18.83
C THR A 65 0.50 -9.89 -19.54
N ASP A 66 -0.44 -10.52 -18.83
CA ASP A 66 -1.38 -11.51 -19.40
C ASP A 66 -2.61 -10.84 -20.03
N ARG A 67 -3.11 -9.77 -19.41
CA ARG A 67 -4.26 -8.99 -19.89
C ARG A 67 -3.88 -7.53 -20.06
N GLN A 68 -3.80 -7.06 -21.30
CA GLN A 68 -3.43 -5.66 -21.60
C GLN A 68 -4.40 -4.65 -20.97
N TYR A 69 -5.71 -4.83 -21.20
CA TYR A 69 -6.75 -3.96 -20.65
C TYR A 69 -7.22 -4.46 -19.28
N ASN A 70 -6.32 -4.42 -18.30
CA ASN A 70 -6.61 -4.93 -16.95
C ASN A 70 -7.21 -3.84 -16.04
N TYR A 71 -8.45 -4.06 -15.62
CA TYR A 71 -9.21 -3.21 -14.69
C TYR A 71 -9.49 -3.90 -13.35
N GLU A 72 -8.91 -5.08 -13.11
CA GLU A 72 -9.19 -5.90 -11.93
C GLU A 72 -8.12 -5.69 -10.86
N ASN A 73 -8.56 -5.76 -9.58
CA ASN A 73 -7.69 -5.65 -8.41
C ASN A 73 -6.73 -4.44 -8.45
N LEU A 74 -7.25 -3.27 -8.81
CA LEU A 74 -6.45 -2.06 -8.96
C LEU A 74 -6.07 -1.43 -7.62
N SER A 75 -4.84 -0.95 -7.53
CA SER A 75 -4.32 -0.11 -6.46
C SER A 75 -3.62 1.11 -7.05
N VAL A 76 -3.39 2.14 -6.23
CA VAL A 76 -2.55 3.28 -6.61
C VAL A 76 -1.24 3.14 -5.86
N HIS A 77 -0.17 2.93 -6.60
CA HIS A 77 1.19 2.78 -6.10
C HIS A 77 1.87 4.15 -5.98
N HIS A 78 2.67 4.32 -4.92
CA HIS A 78 3.52 5.49 -4.70
C HIS A 78 4.92 5.20 -5.27
N ALA A 79 5.38 5.96 -6.26
CA ALA A 79 6.73 5.76 -6.83
C ALA A 79 7.82 6.06 -5.79
N ILE A 80 7.65 7.13 -5.01
CA ILE A 80 8.40 7.43 -3.79
C ILE A 80 7.51 7.08 -2.60
N PRO A 81 7.88 6.08 -1.77
CA PRO A 81 7.09 5.68 -0.61
C PRO A 81 6.83 6.82 0.37
N ILE A 82 5.68 6.77 1.04
CA ILE A 82 5.26 7.77 2.04
C ILE A 82 6.26 7.85 3.20
N GLU A 83 6.86 6.71 3.55
CA GLU A 83 7.92 6.57 4.54
C GLU A 83 9.18 7.37 4.18
N THR A 84 9.47 7.52 2.88
CA THR A 84 10.66 8.19 2.35
C THR A 84 10.42 9.68 2.17
N ASP A 85 9.28 10.06 1.59
CA ASP A 85 8.91 11.45 1.38
C ASP A 85 7.40 11.64 1.58
N CYS A 86 7.05 12.12 2.78
CA CYS A 86 5.66 12.32 3.15
C CYS A 86 5.01 13.44 2.33
N ASP A 87 5.76 14.45 1.90
CA ASP A 87 5.19 15.62 1.23
C ASP A 87 4.61 15.24 -0.13
N LYS A 88 5.20 14.23 -0.79
CA LYS A 88 4.77 13.70 -2.09
C LYS A 88 3.60 12.71 -2.03
N ARG A 89 3.04 12.42 -0.86
CA ARG A 89 2.03 11.36 -0.68
C ARG A 89 0.72 11.59 -1.47
N LEU A 90 0.48 12.81 -1.93
CA LEU A 90 -0.72 13.22 -2.69
C LEU A 90 -0.37 13.82 -4.08
N ASP A 91 0.89 13.82 -4.48
CA ASP A 91 1.32 14.46 -5.72
C ASP A 91 1.02 13.55 -6.92
N ASP A 92 0.40 14.12 -7.97
CA ASP A 92 -0.02 13.35 -9.14
C ASP A 92 1.18 12.70 -9.85
N ASP A 93 2.33 13.38 -9.83
CA ASP A 93 3.61 12.95 -10.41
C ASP A 93 4.34 11.87 -9.57
N ASN A 94 3.72 11.40 -8.49
CA ASN A 94 4.23 10.34 -7.62
C ASN A 94 3.28 9.12 -7.53
N LEU A 95 2.16 9.13 -8.26
CA LEU A 95 1.09 8.14 -8.11
C LEU A 95 0.77 7.44 -9.43
N LEU A 96 0.63 6.12 -9.40
CA LEU A 96 0.31 5.30 -10.58
C LEU A 96 -0.72 4.22 -10.29
N THR A 97 -1.73 4.07 -11.15
CA THR A 97 -2.69 2.95 -11.06
C THR A 97 -2.06 1.65 -11.58
N THR A 98 -2.02 0.61 -10.75
CA THR A 98 -1.49 -0.71 -11.09
C THR A 98 -2.44 -1.82 -10.64
N CYS A 99 -2.39 -2.99 -11.27
CA CYS A 99 -3.07 -4.20 -10.76
C CYS A 99 -2.28 -4.78 -9.58
N GLY A 100 -2.87 -5.73 -8.84
CA GLY A 100 -2.22 -6.34 -7.68
C GLY A 100 -0.85 -6.96 -7.97
N ILE A 101 -0.70 -7.67 -9.10
CA ILE A 101 0.58 -8.30 -9.49
C ILE A 101 1.64 -7.23 -9.73
N HIS A 102 1.35 -6.25 -10.59
CA HIS A 102 2.31 -5.20 -10.89
C HIS A 102 2.58 -4.28 -9.70
N HIS A 103 1.60 -4.10 -8.79
CA HIS A 103 1.83 -3.40 -7.54
C HIS A 103 2.90 -4.10 -6.70
N GLU A 104 2.81 -5.42 -6.52
CA GLU A 104 3.83 -6.21 -5.80
C GLU A 104 5.20 -6.17 -6.49
N MET A 105 5.22 -6.20 -7.82
CA MET A 105 6.46 -6.07 -8.59
C MET A 105 7.12 -4.69 -8.41
N CYS A 106 6.33 -3.61 -8.30
CA CYS A 106 6.86 -2.29 -7.97
C CYS A 106 7.39 -2.24 -6.53
N GLU A 107 6.63 -2.74 -5.55
CA GLU A 107 7.03 -2.75 -4.13
C GLU A 107 8.32 -3.56 -3.88
N SER A 108 8.50 -4.66 -4.61
CA SER A 108 9.69 -5.50 -4.53
C SER A 108 10.87 -4.99 -5.38
N GLY A 109 10.68 -3.93 -6.17
CA GLY A 109 11.69 -3.37 -7.07
C GLY A 109 11.96 -4.21 -8.33
N GLN A 110 11.16 -5.25 -8.61
CA GLN A 110 11.22 -5.99 -9.87
C GLN A 110 10.88 -5.09 -11.06
N ILE A 111 9.96 -4.13 -10.86
CA ILE A 111 9.78 -2.99 -11.74
C ILE A 111 10.54 -1.81 -11.13
N PRO A 112 11.64 -1.34 -11.75
CA PRO A 112 12.46 -0.29 -11.19
C PRO A 112 11.70 1.04 -11.09
N TYR A 113 12.07 1.84 -10.08
CA TYR A 113 11.55 3.20 -9.89
C TYR A 113 11.53 4.03 -11.17
N GLU A 114 12.63 4.04 -11.93
CA GLU A 114 12.77 4.83 -13.16
C GLU A 114 11.69 4.49 -14.20
N VAL A 115 11.29 3.22 -14.27
CA VAL A 115 10.23 2.79 -15.18
C VAL A 115 8.87 3.28 -14.69
N VAL A 116 8.59 3.14 -13.40
CA VAL A 116 7.35 3.65 -12.79
C VAL A 116 7.26 5.16 -12.98
N LYS A 117 8.33 5.89 -12.68
CA LYS A 117 8.39 7.35 -12.79
C LYS A 117 8.18 7.81 -14.22
N LYS A 118 8.86 7.18 -15.18
CA LYS A 118 8.63 7.46 -16.61
C LYS A 118 7.16 7.31 -17.01
N ILE A 119 6.51 6.23 -16.58
CA ILE A 119 5.09 6.01 -16.88
C ILE A 119 4.22 7.11 -16.26
N ILE A 120 4.52 7.53 -15.03
CA ILE A 120 3.78 8.62 -14.39
C ILE A 120 3.95 9.93 -15.16
N ASP A 121 5.18 10.26 -15.56
CA ASP A 121 5.48 11.48 -16.30
C ASP A 121 4.74 11.51 -17.65
N GLU A 122 4.71 10.38 -18.37
CA GLU A 122 3.90 10.22 -19.59
C GLU A 122 2.40 10.48 -19.35
N GLN A 123 1.85 10.08 -18.20
CA GLN A 123 0.44 10.30 -17.85
C GLN A 123 0.13 11.77 -17.52
N GLU A 124 1.10 12.50 -16.97
CA GLU A 124 0.95 13.92 -16.66
C GLU A 124 1.21 14.83 -17.87
N GLU A 125 2.09 14.44 -18.79
CA GLU A 125 2.31 15.17 -20.05
C GLU A 125 1.11 15.09 -21.00
N GLY A 126 0.35 14.00 -20.94
CA GLY A 126 -0.83 13.76 -21.79
C GLY A 126 -2.12 14.44 -21.32
N ARG A 127 -2.05 15.32 -20.31
CA ARG A 127 -3.19 16.08 -19.77
C ARG A 127 -3.52 17.30 -20.64
#